data_AF-A0A1B3ZFZ4-F1
#
_entry.id   AF-A0A1B3ZFZ4-F1
#
_cell.length_a   1.000
_cell.length_b   1.000
_cell.length_c   1.000
_cell.angle_alpha   90.00
_cell.angle_beta   90.00
_cell.angle_gamma   90.00
#
_symmetry.space_group_name_H-M   'P 1'
#
loop_
_entity.id
_entity.type
_entity.pdbx_description
1 polymer ?
#
loop_
_entity_poly.entity_id
_entity_poly.type
_entity_poly.pdbx_seq_one_letter_code
_entity_poly.pdbx_strand_id
1 'polypeptide(L)'
;MAALYAANRVSAFGEGESNQRDGQRRTLRAMEDCATPSGKATIDECLRATYDTRNYALAIGAVMRAPELALPVVRRLDPAFAPVLEAIVLWASEPEDTDWSSPSHTGRRSRILTLLRPVLSNLLNGENSAFGRDMLDDATGAGVVTEVEDLLVSPDRLVGFLDVLGPLLPDGGGVGVRQIPCAAIVGHPKLLGATASIYGDQGDNRVFNTDCEAGLPPLPAFSALVKKLSAAWPGCEGTIRYAAYRKYEVSIDTARFGRTPHDAKLELPARDGVSTKNVAAARAELVVYYTRYLRKARPQALQMAVDALGAILTTAGQCE
;
A
#
# COMPACT_ATOMS: atom_id res chain seq x y z
N MET A 1 10.38 12.86 -13.64
CA MET A 1 10.86 11.47 -13.48
C MET A 1 12.22 11.37 -12.78
N ALA A 2 13.34 11.82 -13.38
CA ALA A 2 14.68 11.60 -12.81
C ALA A 2 14.86 12.12 -11.38
N ALA A 3 14.37 13.33 -11.08
CA ALA A 3 14.40 13.90 -9.72
C ALA A 3 13.61 13.04 -8.71
N LEU A 4 12.41 12.57 -9.09
CA LEU A 4 11.63 11.67 -8.25
C LEU A 4 12.32 10.32 -8.04
N TYR A 5 12.92 9.74 -9.09
CA TYR A 5 13.71 8.51 -8.97
C TYR A 5 14.90 8.68 -8.02
N ALA A 6 15.61 9.81 -8.12
CA ALA A 6 16.70 10.15 -7.20
C ALA A 6 16.22 10.25 -5.75
N ALA A 7 15.06 10.89 -5.52
CA ALA A 7 14.45 11.00 -4.19
C ALA A 7 14.06 9.64 -3.59
N ASN A 8 13.83 8.62 -4.42
CA ASN A 8 13.48 7.27 -3.98
C ASN A 8 14.66 6.30 -3.88
N ARG A 9 15.92 6.71 -4.05
CA ARG A 9 17.06 5.76 -4.02
C ARG A 9 17.25 5.06 -2.67
N VAL A 10 16.96 5.76 -1.58
CA VAL A 10 17.01 5.22 -0.22
C VAL A 10 15.66 4.61 0.11
N SER A 11 15.66 3.43 0.73
CA SER A 11 14.44 2.72 1.09
C SER A 11 13.54 3.50 2.07
N ALA A 12 12.31 3.05 2.23
CA ALA A 12 11.34 3.61 3.18
C ALA A 12 11.80 3.53 4.65
N PHE A 13 12.74 2.64 4.99
CA PHE A 13 13.36 2.63 6.33
C PHE A 13 14.34 3.78 6.57
N GLY A 14 14.63 4.60 5.57
CA GLY A 14 15.65 5.65 5.65
C GLY A 14 17.09 5.13 5.54
N GLU A 15 17.29 3.82 5.39
CA GLU A 15 18.59 3.19 5.16
C GLU A 15 18.55 2.14 4.04
N GLY A 16 19.70 1.88 3.42
CA GLY A 16 19.81 0.92 2.31
C GLY A 16 19.15 1.38 1.00
N GLU A 17 19.37 0.61 -0.06
CA GLU A 17 18.76 0.87 -1.37
C GLU A 17 17.29 0.47 -1.37
N SER A 18 16.44 1.24 -2.05
CA SER A 18 15.08 0.82 -2.39
C SER A 18 15.07 -0.15 -3.58
N ASN A 19 13.93 -0.78 -3.82
CA ASN A 19 13.72 -1.66 -4.97
C ASN A 19 13.24 -0.90 -6.25
N GLN A 20 13.40 0.41 -6.31
CA GLN A 20 12.93 1.22 -7.45
C GLN A 20 13.68 0.97 -8.75
N ARG A 21 14.89 0.40 -8.69
CA ARG A 21 15.74 0.15 -9.87
C ARG A 21 15.05 -0.77 -10.88
N ASP A 22 14.42 -1.83 -10.41
CA ASP A 22 13.75 -2.80 -11.27
C ASP A 22 12.48 -2.20 -11.88
N GLY A 23 11.71 -1.43 -11.10
CA GLY A 23 10.59 -0.63 -11.62
C GLY A 23 11.03 0.34 -12.71
N GLN A 24 12.14 1.07 -12.49
CA GLN A 24 12.67 2.02 -13.47
C GLN A 24 13.12 1.34 -14.77
N ARG A 25 13.78 0.19 -14.68
CA ARG A 25 14.19 -0.59 -15.86
C ARG A 25 13.00 -1.09 -16.67
N ARG A 26 11.93 -1.56 -16.00
CA ARG A 26 10.69 -1.97 -16.68
C ARG A 26 10.03 -0.79 -17.38
N THR A 27 9.97 0.39 -16.76
CA THR A 27 9.43 1.58 -17.41
C THR A 27 10.24 1.96 -18.63
N LEU A 28 11.58 1.99 -18.56
CA LEU A 28 12.41 2.36 -19.72
C LEU A 28 12.17 1.42 -20.90
N ARG A 29 12.02 0.12 -20.67
CA ARG A 29 11.63 -0.85 -21.72
C ARG A 29 10.24 -0.55 -22.29
N ALA A 30 9.25 -0.27 -21.43
CA ALA A 30 7.92 0.10 -21.90
C ALA A 30 7.93 1.39 -22.74
N MET A 31 8.84 2.32 -22.46
CA MET A 31 9.03 3.52 -23.28
C MET A 31 9.70 3.21 -24.62
N GLU A 32 10.60 2.23 -24.69
CA GLU A 32 11.15 1.71 -25.95
C GLU A 32 10.04 1.06 -26.79
N ASP A 33 9.14 0.29 -26.16
CA ASP A 33 8.00 -0.36 -26.83
C ASP A 33 7.02 0.67 -27.44
N CYS A 34 6.96 1.90 -26.92
CA CYS A 34 6.18 2.99 -27.50
C CYS A 34 6.66 3.44 -28.89
N ALA A 35 7.82 2.98 -29.37
CA ALA A 35 8.24 3.22 -30.75
C ALA A 35 7.30 2.54 -31.78
N THR A 36 6.64 1.46 -31.38
CA THR A 36 5.62 0.74 -32.16
C THR A 36 4.38 0.52 -31.29
N PRO A 37 3.59 1.58 -31.01
CA PRO A 37 2.48 1.49 -30.08
C PRO A 37 1.42 0.52 -30.62
N SER A 38 0.78 -0.22 -29.72
CA SER A 38 -0.29 -1.15 -30.09
C SER A 38 -1.59 -0.40 -30.39
N GLY A 39 -2.35 -0.90 -31.37
CA GLY A 39 -3.66 -0.35 -31.71
C GLY A 39 -3.60 1.03 -32.39
N LYS A 40 -4.41 1.97 -31.91
CA LYS A 40 -4.58 3.31 -32.51
C LYS A 40 -3.83 4.43 -31.79
N ALA A 41 -3.09 4.13 -30.72
CA ALA A 41 -2.38 5.14 -29.94
C ALA A 41 -1.20 5.72 -30.73
N THR A 42 -0.97 7.02 -30.61
CA THR A 42 0.25 7.66 -31.11
C THR A 42 1.43 7.38 -30.18
N ILE A 43 2.65 7.57 -30.70
CA ILE A 43 3.89 7.46 -29.90
C ILE A 43 3.82 8.42 -28.70
N ASP A 44 3.37 9.67 -28.92
CA ASP A 44 3.27 10.69 -27.87
C ASP A 44 2.27 10.32 -26.78
N GLU A 45 1.11 9.76 -27.14
CA GLU A 45 0.12 9.28 -26.18
C GLU A 45 0.65 8.11 -25.35
N CYS A 46 1.32 7.14 -25.99
CA CYS A 46 1.95 6.00 -25.31
C CYS A 46 3.03 6.46 -24.32
N LEU A 47 3.93 7.34 -24.76
CA LEU A 47 5.00 7.87 -23.92
C LEU A 47 4.43 8.70 -22.76
N ARG A 48 3.43 9.56 -23.02
CA ARG A 48 2.78 10.35 -21.96
C ARG A 48 2.16 9.46 -20.90
N ALA A 49 1.39 8.44 -21.28
CA ALA A 49 0.78 7.50 -20.34
C ALA A 49 1.83 6.74 -19.50
N THR A 50 2.94 6.35 -20.13
CA THR A 50 4.07 5.69 -19.46
C THR A 50 4.77 6.62 -18.47
N TYR A 51 4.99 7.87 -18.86
CA TYR A 51 5.55 8.91 -18.00
C TYR A 51 4.64 9.22 -16.82
N ASP A 52 3.34 9.37 -17.03
CA ASP A 52 2.39 9.74 -15.99
C ASP A 52 2.26 8.61 -14.97
N THR A 53 2.10 7.36 -15.41
CA THR A 53 2.10 6.18 -14.52
C THR A 53 3.39 6.11 -13.68
N ARG A 54 4.57 6.28 -14.31
CA ARG A 54 5.83 6.18 -13.56
C ARG A 54 6.07 7.37 -12.64
N ASN A 55 5.76 8.60 -13.08
CA ASN A 55 5.88 9.79 -12.25
C ASN A 55 4.94 9.71 -11.05
N TYR A 56 3.72 9.19 -11.22
CA TYR A 56 2.79 8.98 -10.14
C TYR A 56 3.35 7.99 -9.11
N ALA A 57 3.75 6.79 -9.52
CA ALA A 57 4.33 5.78 -8.63
C ALA A 57 5.59 6.30 -7.88
N LEU A 58 6.47 7.03 -8.57
CA LEU A 58 7.64 7.64 -7.94
C LEU A 58 7.28 8.80 -7.01
N ALA A 59 6.23 9.57 -7.31
CA ALA A 59 5.74 10.62 -6.44
C ALA A 59 5.18 10.04 -5.14
N ILE A 60 4.37 8.98 -5.21
CA ILE A 60 3.90 8.27 -4.01
C ILE A 60 5.08 7.84 -3.12
N GLY A 61 6.07 7.14 -3.68
CA GLY A 61 7.21 6.68 -2.88
C GLY A 61 8.10 7.80 -2.33
N ALA A 62 8.16 8.95 -3.00
CA ALA A 62 8.95 10.10 -2.56
C ALA A 62 8.23 10.99 -1.54
N VAL A 63 6.91 10.89 -1.40
CA VAL A 63 6.10 11.96 -0.82
C VAL A 63 6.44 12.28 0.64
N MET A 64 6.79 11.26 1.44
CA MET A 64 7.20 11.45 2.83
C MET A 64 8.56 12.16 2.97
N ARG A 65 9.46 11.99 1.99
CA ARG A 65 10.82 12.54 2.03
C ARG A 65 10.93 13.88 1.29
N ALA A 66 10.18 14.05 0.22
CA ALA A 66 10.22 15.21 -0.66
C ALA A 66 8.81 15.65 -1.06
N PRO A 67 7.97 16.08 -0.10
CA PRO A 67 6.57 16.44 -0.37
C PRO A 67 6.44 17.57 -1.40
N GLU A 68 7.32 18.57 -1.34
CA GLU A 68 7.34 19.69 -2.30
C GLU A 68 7.64 19.27 -3.75
N LEU A 69 8.33 18.14 -3.93
CA LEU A 69 8.60 17.57 -5.26
C LEU A 69 7.46 16.64 -5.72
N ALA A 70 6.90 15.86 -4.79
CA ALA A 70 5.95 14.79 -5.07
C ALA A 70 4.49 15.28 -5.17
N LEU A 71 4.02 16.10 -4.22
CA LEU A 71 2.63 16.53 -4.18
C LEU A 71 2.18 17.30 -5.43
N PRO A 72 2.98 18.19 -6.05
CA PRO A 72 2.58 18.83 -7.31
C PRO A 72 2.31 17.84 -8.44
N VAL A 73 3.05 16.71 -8.47
CA VAL A 73 2.85 15.67 -9.48
C VAL A 73 1.53 14.94 -9.24
N VAL A 74 1.25 14.57 -7.98
CA VAL A 74 -0.01 13.90 -7.62
C VAL A 74 -1.21 14.83 -7.85
N ARG A 75 -1.13 16.11 -7.46
CA ARG A 75 -2.21 17.10 -7.72
C ARG A 75 -2.55 17.25 -9.20
N ARG A 76 -1.56 17.11 -10.08
CA ARG A 76 -1.76 17.18 -11.53
C ARG A 76 -2.38 15.90 -12.09
N LEU A 77 -1.93 14.75 -11.60
CA LEU A 77 -2.26 13.44 -12.19
C LEU A 77 -3.49 12.77 -11.56
N ASP A 78 -3.70 12.96 -10.26
CA ASP A 78 -4.85 12.48 -9.50
C ASP A 78 -5.29 13.55 -8.48
N PRO A 79 -5.98 14.61 -8.94
CA PRO A 79 -6.42 15.70 -8.07
C PRO A 79 -7.41 15.25 -6.99
N ALA A 80 -8.13 14.14 -7.20
CA ALA A 80 -9.08 13.59 -6.23
C ALA A 80 -8.35 12.94 -5.05
N PHE A 81 -7.22 12.27 -5.29
CA PHE A 81 -6.41 11.64 -4.23
C PHE A 81 -5.43 12.60 -3.55
N ALA A 82 -4.98 13.65 -4.25
CA ALA A 82 -3.94 14.53 -3.71
C ALA A 82 -4.23 15.10 -2.30
N PRO A 83 -5.47 15.53 -1.94
CA PRO A 83 -5.78 15.99 -0.59
C PRO A 83 -5.66 14.88 0.46
N VAL A 84 -6.06 13.66 0.10
CA VAL A 84 -5.99 12.47 0.95
C VAL A 84 -4.53 12.10 1.20
N LEU A 85 -3.72 12.08 0.16
CA LEU A 85 -2.28 11.80 0.27
C LEU A 85 -1.56 12.84 1.11
N GLU A 86 -1.86 14.13 0.91
CA GLU A 86 -1.28 15.20 1.71
C GLU A 86 -1.69 15.08 3.19
N ALA A 87 -2.93 14.72 3.48
CA ALA A 87 -3.39 14.45 4.84
C ALA A 87 -2.65 13.26 5.47
N ILE A 88 -2.45 12.16 4.72
CA ILE A 88 -1.64 11.01 5.18
C ILE A 88 -0.22 11.45 5.50
N VAL A 89 0.40 12.28 4.66
CA VAL A 89 1.77 12.78 4.87
C VAL A 89 1.88 13.61 6.14
N LEU A 90 0.93 14.53 6.36
CA LEU A 90 0.90 15.38 7.54
C LEU A 90 0.62 14.59 8.82
N TRP A 91 -0.24 13.58 8.74
CA TRP A 91 -0.53 12.71 9.88
C TRP A 91 0.66 11.81 10.21
N ALA A 92 1.24 11.17 9.19
CA ALA A 92 2.33 10.21 9.34
C ALA A 92 3.71 10.85 9.56
N SER A 93 3.81 12.19 9.58
CA SER A 93 5.03 12.90 9.96
C SER A 93 5.17 13.07 11.47
N GLU A 94 4.12 12.79 12.23
CA GLU A 94 4.12 12.81 13.70
C GLU A 94 4.22 11.39 14.27
N PRO A 95 4.64 11.18 15.53
CA PRO A 95 4.58 9.86 16.16
C PRO A 95 3.17 9.23 16.18
N GLU A 96 3.09 7.89 16.26
CA GLU A 96 1.81 7.15 16.28
C GLU A 96 0.89 7.53 17.44
N ASP A 97 1.46 7.93 18.58
CA ASP A 97 0.78 8.33 19.82
C ASP A 97 0.57 9.86 19.95
N THR A 98 0.66 10.60 18.84
CA THR A 98 0.50 12.05 18.84
C THR A 98 -0.88 12.47 19.35
N ASP A 99 -0.88 13.34 20.37
CA ASP A 99 -2.07 14.03 20.82
C ASP A 99 -2.41 15.19 19.86
N TRP A 100 -3.32 14.91 18.92
CA TRP A 100 -3.80 15.91 17.95
C TRP A 100 -4.62 17.05 18.60
N SER A 101 -5.01 16.92 19.87
CA SER A 101 -5.68 18.00 20.61
C SER A 101 -4.71 19.05 21.15
N SER A 102 -3.40 18.72 21.23
CA SER A 102 -2.40 19.63 21.76
C SER A 102 -2.25 20.90 20.90
N PRO A 103 -2.11 22.09 21.54
CA PRO A 103 -1.91 23.35 20.83
C PRO A 103 -0.73 23.35 19.85
N SER A 104 0.31 22.56 20.11
CA SER A 104 1.50 22.44 19.24
C SER A 104 1.19 21.90 17.85
N HIS A 105 0.06 21.19 17.67
CA HIS A 105 -0.34 20.58 16.40
C HIS A 105 -1.49 21.31 15.71
N THR A 106 -1.99 22.42 16.26
CA THR A 106 -3.16 23.16 15.76
C THR A 106 -3.08 23.45 14.25
N GLY A 107 -1.92 23.92 13.77
CA GLY A 107 -1.72 24.24 12.35
C GLY A 107 -1.82 23.00 11.45
N ARG A 108 -1.12 21.91 11.80
CA ARG A 108 -1.13 20.66 11.02
C ARG A 108 -2.51 20.00 11.09
N ARG A 109 -3.12 19.91 12.28
CA ARG A 109 -4.49 19.43 12.48
C ARG A 109 -5.45 20.21 11.59
N SER A 110 -5.46 21.54 11.65
CA SER A 110 -6.35 22.37 10.84
C SER A 110 -6.17 22.11 9.34
N ARG A 111 -4.94 21.87 8.88
CA ARG A 111 -4.66 21.54 7.48
C ARG A 111 -5.24 20.16 7.11
N ILE A 112 -5.01 19.13 7.92
CA ILE A 112 -5.57 17.78 7.70
C ILE A 112 -7.10 17.86 7.61
N LEU A 113 -7.74 18.51 8.58
CA LEU A 113 -9.20 18.65 8.60
C LEU A 113 -9.73 19.38 7.36
N THR A 114 -9.03 20.44 6.93
CA THR A 114 -9.40 21.18 5.71
C THR A 114 -9.31 20.31 4.45
N LEU A 115 -8.28 19.47 4.35
CA LEU A 115 -8.08 18.57 3.22
C LEU A 115 -9.13 17.45 3.17
N LEU A 116 -9.47 16.88 4.32
CA LEU A 116 -10.36 15.72 4.41
C LEU A 116 -11.85 16.06 4.51
N ARG A 117 -12.21 17.27 4.96
CA ARG A 117 -13.62 17.66 5.15
C ARG A 117 -14.48 17.50 3.90
N PRO A 118 -14.06 17.92 2.69
CA PRO A 118 -14.86 17.72 1.49
C PRO A 118 -15.03 16.23 1.15
N VAL A 119 -13.97 15.45 1.39
CA VAL A 119 -13.94 14.01 1.10
C VAL A 119 -14.91 13.26 2.02
N LEU A 120 -14.81 13.50 3.33
CA LEU A 120 -15.72 12.91 4.30
C LEU A 120 -17.16 13.40 4.09
N SER A 121 -17.38 14.68 3.79
CA SER A 121 -18.73 15.19 3.53
C SER A 121 -19.39 14.51 2.34
N ASN A 122 -18.62 14.22 1.28
CA ASN A 122 -19.11 13.48 0.13
C ASN A 122 -19.41 12.01 0.48
N LEU A 123 -18.57 11.38 1.30
CA LEU A 123 -18.82 10.02 1.80
C LEU A 123 -20.09 9.96 2.64
N LEU A 124 -20.28 10.92 3.55
CA LEU A 124 -21.40 10.95 4.47
C LEU A 124 -22.70 11.46 3.84
N ASN A 125 -22.67 12.27 2.77
CA ASN A 125 -23.89 12.91 2.23
C ASN A 125 -24.09 12.69 0.73
N GLY A 126 -23.22 11.94 0.06
CA GLY A 126 -23.33 11.63 -1.36
C GLY A 126 -24.39 10.56 -1.66
N GLU A 127 -24.50 10.19 -2.94
CA GLU A 127 -25.52 9.26 -3.44
C GLU A 127 -25.50 7.88 -2.76
N ASN A 128 -24.34 7.46 -2.22
CA ASN A 128 -24.15 6.18 -1.52
C ASN A 128 -23.98 6.34 0.00
N SER A 129 -24.50 7.42 0.59
CA SER A 129 -24.20 7.79 1.98
C SER A 129 -24.57 6.76 3.03
N ALA A 130 -25.69 6.04 2.86
CA ALA A 130 -26.11 5.03 3.84
C ALA A 130 -25.10 3.88 3.90
N PHE A 131 -24.72 3.35 2.74
CA PHE A 131 -23.73 2.30 2.62
C PHE A 131 -22.34 2.73 3.10
N GLY A 132 -21.89 3.93 2.72
CA GLY A 132 -20.60 4.47 3.16
C GLY A 132 -20.52 4.72 4.67
N ARG A 133 -21.62 5.15 5.31
CA ARG A 133 -21.70 5.35 6.77
C ARG A 133 -21.64 4.03 7.52
N ASP A 134 -22.49 3.07 7.15
CA ASP A 134 -22.53 1.76 7.82
C ASP A 134 -21.16 1.07 7.75
N MET A 135 -20.52 1.11 6.57
CA MET A 135 -19.19 0.52 6.39
C MET A 135 -18.10 1.26 7.18
N LEU A 136 -18.20 2.58 7.31
CA LEU A 136 -17.25 3.37 8.11
C LEU A 136 -17.38 3.06 9.61
N ASP A 137 -18.61 2.90 10.10
CA ASP A 137 -18.85 2.52 11.50
C ASP A 137 -18.29 1.11 11.79
N ASP A 138 -18.49 0.16 10.87
CA ASP A 138 -17.92 -1.18 10.96
C ASP A 138 -16.37 -1.18 10.89
N ALA A 139 -15.79 -0.40 9.98
CA ALA A 139 -14.34 -0.36 9.74
C ALA A 139 -13.54 0.20 10.93
N THR A 140 -14.12 1.14 11.67
CA THR A 140 -13.37 1.90 12.67
C THR A 140 -13.34 1.20 14.03
N GLY A 141 -14.36 0.39 14.37
CA GLY A 141 -14.45 -0.34 15.64
C GLY A 141 -14.33 0.51 16.92
N ALA A 142 -14.28 1.84 16.77
CA ALA A 142 -13.89 2.84 17.77
C ALA A 142 -14.92 3.98 17.87
N GLY A 143 -16.17 3.70 17.48
CA GLY A 143 -17.31 4.60 17.50
C GLY A 143 -17.55 5.33 16.18
N VAL A 144 -18.74 5.92 16.08
CA VAL A 144 -19.27 6.55 14.86
C VAL A 144 -18.44 7.76 14.43
N VAL A 145 -18.09 7.84 13.14
CA VAL A 145 -17.44 9.00 12.54
C VAL A 145 -18.52 9.89 11.93
N THR A 146 -18.77 11.04 12.57
CA THR A 146 -19.83 11.98 12.16
C THR A 146 -19.29 13.28 11.55
N GLU A 147 -18.08 13.66 11.95
CA GLU A 147 -17.39 14.86 11.48
C GLU A 147 -15.91 14.58 11.21
N VAL A 148 -15.22 15.51 10.54
CA VAL A 148 -13.82 15.28 10.11
C VAL A 148 -12.87 15.25 11.30
N GLU A 149 -13.22 15.93 12.38
CA GLU A 149 -12.50 15.98 13.63
C GLU A 149 -12.42 14.59 14.31
N ASP A 150 -13.43 13.74 14.12
CA ASP A 150 -13.46 12.38 14.64
C ASP A 150 -12.30 11.52 14.10
N LEU A 151 -11.84 11.77 12.87
CA LEU A 151 -10.78 11.00 12.22
C LEU A 151 -9.44 11.08 12.96
N LEU A 152 -9.22 12.13 13.74
CA LEU A 152 -7.96 12.35 14.46
C LEU A 152 -8.03 11.93 15.94
N VAL A 153 -9.15 11.38 16.40
CA VAL A 153 -9.32 10.89 17.77
C VAL A 153 -8.50 9.62 18.02
N SER A 154 -8.38 8.75 17.02
CA SER A 154 -7.53 7.55 17.10
C SER A 154 -6.99 7.15 15.72
N PRO A 155 -5.84 6.43 15.66
CA PRO A 155 -5.34 5.88 14.41
C PRO A 155 -6.35 4.97 13.71
N ASP A 156 -7.15 4.21 14.47
CA ASP A 156 -8.12 3.26 13.90
C ASP A 156 -9.24 3.98 13.13
N ARG A 157 -9.63 5.18 13.55
CA ARG A 157 -10.62 5.98 12.82
C ARG A 157 -10.11 6.50 11.48
N LEU A 158 -8.87 7.00 11.44
CA LEU A 158 -8.26 7.42 10.18
C LEU A 158 -8.05 6.22 9.24
N VAL A 159 -7.57 5.09 9.77
CA VAL A 159 -7.33 3.87 8.98
C VAL A 159 -8.64 3.32 8.42
N GLY A 160 -9.69 3.20 9.24
CA GLY A 160 -11.00 2.73 8.77
C GLY A 160 -11.60 3.68 7.73
N PHE A 161 -11.46 5.00 7.91
CA PHE A 161 -11.84 5.97 6.88
C PHE A 161 -11.11 5.75 5.55
N LEU A 162 -9.79 5.53 5.58
CA LEU A 162 -9.00 5.27 4.38
C LEU A 162 -9.37 3.94 3.72
N ASP A 163 -9.67 2.91 4.50
CA ASP A 163 -10.07 1.58 3.99
C ASP A 163 -11.37 1.67 3.15
N VAL A 164 -12.36 2.40 3.66
CA VAL A 164 -13.62 2.64 2.95
C VAL A 164 -13.44 3.56 1.74
N LEU A 165 -12.50 4.51 1.80
CA LEU A 165 -12.46 5.63 0.86
C LEU A 165 -12.12 5.24 -0.59
N GLY A 166 -11.28 4.24 -0.81
CA GLY A 166 -10.70 3.92 -2.13
C GLY A 166 -11.72 3.87 -3.27
N PRO A 167 -12.77 3.03 -3.19
CA PRO A 167 -13.80 2.90 -4.25
C PRO A 167 -14.72 4.11 -4.40
N LEU A 168 -14.81 4.96 -3.37
CA LEU A 168 -15.69 6.14 -3.33
C LEU A 168 -15.03 7.40 -3.90
N LEU A 169 -13.70 7.39 -4.06
CA LEU A 169 -13.00 8.48 -4.74
C LEU A 169 -13.22 8.39 -6.26
N PRO A 170 -13.46 9.52 -6.94
CA PRO A 170 -13.56 9.57 -8.41
C PRO A 170 -12.37 8.90 -9.10
N ASP A 171 -12.53 8.36 -10.31
CA ASP A 171 -11.42 7.69 -11.02
C ASP A 171 -10.20 8.62 -11.20
N GLY A 172 -9.01 8.11 -10.87
CA GLY A 172 -7.75 8.87 -10.82
C GLY A 172 -7.11 9.18 -12.18
N GLY A 173 -7.90 9.43 -13.22
CA GLY A 173 -7.37 9.89 -14.52
C GLY A 173 -6.42 8.91 -15.24
N GLY A 174 -6.47 7.62 -14.92
CA GLY A 174 -5.71 6.57 -15.62
C GLY A 174 -4.31 6.27 -15.08
N VAL A 175 -3.90 6.82 -13.92
CA VAL A 175 -2.55 6.59 -13.35
C VAL A 175 -2.40 5.30 -12.51
N GLY A 176 -3.36 4.39 -12.63
CA GLY A 176 -3.38 3.10 -11.94
C GLY A 176 -4.05 3.15 -10.57
N VAL A 177 -3.81 2.12 -9.77
CA VAL A 177 -4.39 1.98 -8.42
C VAL A 177 -3.67 2.93 -7.46
N ARG A 178 -4.45 3.64 -6.62
CA ARG A 178 -3.93 4.56 -5.60
C ARG A 178 -3.18 3.79 -4.52
N GLN A 179 -2.14 4.41 -3.97
CA GLN A 179 -1.20 3.75 -3.06
C GLN A 179 -0.97 4.58 -1.79
N ILE A 180 -0.97 3.90 -0.65
CA ILE A 180 -0.46 4.42 0.62
C ILE A 180 1.08 4.36 0.58
N PRO A 181 1.78 5.47 0.87
CA PRO A 181 3.24 5.49 0.89
C PRO A 181 3.80 4.53 1.94
N CYS A 182 4.72 3.67 1.54
CA CYS A 182 5.35 2.69 2.41
C CYS A 182 6.15 3.36 3.53
N ALA A 183 6.75 4.53 3.26
CA ALA A 183 7.41 5.33 4.28
C ALA A 183 6.45 5.82 5.37
N ALA A 184 5.19 6.08 5.05
CA ALA A 184 4.17 6.38 6.05
C ALA A 184 3.83 5.12 6.87
N ILE A 185 3.72 3.96 6.22
CA ILE A 185 3.46 2.67 6.88
C ILE A 185 4.61 2.28 7.81
N VAL A 186 5.87 2.55 7.47
CA VAL A 186 7.02 2.30 8.36
C VAL A 186 6.84 3.01 9.71
N GLY A 187 6.39 4.26 9.70
CA GLY A 187 6.13 5.04 10.91
C GLY A 187 4.81 4.69 11.60
N HIS A 188 3.79 4.31 10.82
CA HIS A 188 2.43 4.03 11.30
C HIS A 188 1.89 2.73 10.69
N PRO A 189 2.29 1.57 11.21
CA PRO A 189 2.01 0.31 10.52
C PRO A 189 0.54 -0.10 10.52
N LYS A 190 -0.31 0.52 11.35
CA LYS A 190 -1.77 0.39 11.25
C LYS A 190 -2.32 0.84 9.89
N LEU A 191 -1.62 1.70 9.15
CA LEU A 191 -1.99 2.09 7.79
C LEU A 191 -2.08 0.91 6.80
N LEU A 192 -1.49 -0.25 7.11
CA LEU A 192 -1.72 -1.49 6.34
C LEU A 192 -3.18 -1.93 6.37
N GLY A 193 -3.93 -1.58 7.42
CA GLY A 193 -5.35 -1.87 7.52
C GLY A 193 -6.17 -1.19 6.43
N ALA A 194 -5.71 -0.05 5.91
CA ALA A 194 -6.39 0.70 4.84
C ALA A 194 -6.23 0.09 3.44
N THR A 195 -5.59 -1.08 3.34
CA THR A 195 -5.41 -1.83 2.09
C THR A 195 -6.13 -3.19 2.15
N ALA A 196 -6.99 -3.40 3.14
CA ALA A 196 -7.67 -4.66 3.37
C ALA A 196 -8.86 -4.83 2.40
N SER A 197 -9.45 -6.02 2.41
CA SER A 197 -10.76 -6.21 1.78
C SER A 197 -11.82 -5.76 2.77
N ILE A 198 -12.69 -4.86 2.33
CA ILE A 198 -13.81 -4.36 3.13
C ILE A 198 -15.15 -4.46 2.40
N TYR A 199 -15.15 -4.46 1.06
CA TYR A 199 -16.36 -4.56 0.26
C TYR A 199 -16.75 -6.01 -0.03
N GLY A 200 -15.79 -6.93 -0.13
CA GLY A 200 -16.03 -8.32 -0.51
C GLY A 200 -16.47 -8.51 -1.96
N ASP A 201 -16.31 -7.47 -2.79
CA ASP A 201 -16.76 -7.44 -4.18
C ASP A 201 -15.79 -6.71 -5.13
N GLN A 202 -16.27 -6.30 -6.31
CA GLN A 202 -15.46 -5.58 -7.29
C GLN A 202 -14.89 -4.25 -6.76
N GLY A 203 -15.51 -3.66 -5.74
CA GLY A 203 -15.03 -2.49 -5.02
C GLY A 203 -13.63 -2.67 -4.46
N ASP A 204 -13.26 -3.88 -4.01
CA ASP A 204 -11.93 -4.15 -3.45
C ASP A 204 -10.80 -3.92 -4.47
N ASN A 205 -11.06 -3.94 -5.79
CA ASN A 205 -10.05 -3.56 -6.79
C ASN A 205 -9.63 -2.08 -6.74
N ARG A 206 -10.44 -1.25 -6.07
CA ARG A 206 -10.22 0.20 -5.95
C ARG A 206 -9.80 0.61 -4.54
N VAL A 207 -9.76 -0.31 -3.58
CA VAL A 207 -9.10 -0.09 -2.29
C VAL A 207 -7.62 0.23 -2.54
N PHE A 208 -7.03 1.02 -1.64
CA PHE A 208 -5.64 1.44 -1.76
C PHE A 208 -4.68 0.25 -1.74
N ASN A 209 -3.62 0.34 -2.54
CA ASN A 209 -2.45 -0.54 -2.46
C ASN A 209 -1.38 0.11 -1.58
N THR A 210 -0.22 -0.53 -1.47
CA THR A 210 1.00 0.11 -1.00
C THR A 210 2.00 0.23 -2.15
N ASP A 211 3.01 1.10 -2.02
CA ASP A 211 4.20 1.06 -2.87
C ASP A 211 5.34 0.23 -2.23
N CYS A 212 5.05 -0.58 -1.22
CA CYS A 212 6.08 -1.22 -0.38
C CYS A 212 7.00 -2.20 -1.12
N GLU A 213 6.53 -2.89 -2.16
CA GLU A 213 7.41 -3.72 -3.00
C GLU A 213 8.54 -2.89 -3.63
N ALA A 214 8.26 -1.63 -4.01
CA ALA A 214 9.20 -0.74 -4.67
C ALA A 214 9.97 0.15 -3.67
N GLY A 215 9.31 0.58 -2.59
CA GLY A 215 9.85 1.49 -1.57
C GLY A 215 10.78 0.83 -0.56
N LEU A 216 10.62 -0.46 -0.27
CA LEU A 216 11.45 -1.18 0.70
C LEU A 216 12.73 -1.77 0.07
N PRO A 217 13.70 -2.21 0.90
CA PRO A 217 14.86 -2.91 0.39
C PRO A 217 14.47 -4.17 -0.41
N PRO A 218 15.22 -4.51 -1.47
CA PRO A 218 14.86 -5.62 -2.35
C PRO A 218 14.93 -6.96 -1.61
N LEU A 219 13.96 -7.81 -1.91
CA LEU A 219 13.83 -9.19 -1.40
C LEU A 219 13.63 -10.15 -2.58
N PRO A 220 14.65 -10.36 -3.44
CA PRO A 220 14.50 -11.12 -4.67
C PRO A 220 14.07 -12.57 -4.49
N ALA A 221 14.54 -13.28 -3.45
CA ALA A 221 14.13 -14.67 -3.21
C ALA A 221 12.65 -14.74 -2.78
N PHE A 222 12.23 -13.82 -1.91
CA PHE A 222 10.84 -13.69 -1.48
C PHE A 222 9.92 -13.26 -2.64
N SER A 223 10.28 -12.24 -3.41
CA SER A 223 9.52 -11.82 -4.60
C SER A 223 9.41 -12.94 -5.65
N ALA A 224 10.46 -13.75 -5.84
CA ALA A 224 10.41 -14.90 -6.72
C ALA A 224 9.44 -15.99 -6.21
N LEU A 225 9.37 -16.22 -4.90
CA LEU A 225 8.40 -17.12 -4.29
C LEU A 225 6.96 -16.61 -4.50
N VAL A 226 6.70 -15.33 -4.19
CA VAL A 226 5.38 -14.69 -4.39
C VAL A 226 4.93 -14.80 -5.85
N LYS A 227 5.84 -14.56 -6.81
CA LYS A 227 5.53 -14.71 -8.23
C LYS A 227 5.13 -16.13 -8.60
N LYS A 228 5.79 -17.15 -8.03
CA LYS A 228 5.42 -18.55 -8.27
C LYS A 228 4.06 -18.89 -7.69
N LEU A 229 3.77 -18.44 -6.48
CA LEU A 229 2.47 -18.63 -5.84
C LEU A 229 1.34 -17.97 -6.64
N SER A 230 1.57 -16.74 -7.09
CA SER A 230 0.60 -16.00 -7.92
C SER A 230 0.35 -16.68 -9.27
N ALA A 231 1.41 -17.21 -9.91
CA ALA A 231 1.28 -17.93 -11.18
C ALA A 231 0.56 -19.28 -11.06
N ALA A 232 0.56 -19.88 -9.86
CA ALA A 232 -0.14 -21.12 -9.57
C ALA A 232 -1.55 -20.90 -8.99
N TRP A 233 -2.01 -19.64 -8.87
CA TRP A 233 -3.31 -19.35 -8.29
C TRP A 233 -4.43 -19.86 -9.21
N PRO A 234 -5.38 -20.67 -8.70
CA PRO A 234 -6.51 -21.13 -9.50
C PRO A 234 -7.39 -19.95 -9.97
N GLY A 235 -8.14 -20.14 -11.03
CA GLY A 235 -9.19 -19.17 -11.38
C GLY A 235 -10.26 -19.16 -10.29
N CYS A 236 -10.25 -18.15 -9.41
CA CYS A 236 -11.33 -17.97 -8.44
C CYS A 236 -12.57 -17.41 -9.17
N GLU A 237 -13.70 -18.11 -9.07
CA GLU A 237 -14.98 -17.64 -9.61
C GLU A 237 -15.65 -16.63 -8.67
N GLY A 238 -16.54 -15.79 -9.22
CA GLY A 238 -17.32 -14.83 -8.43
C GLY A 238 -16.52 -13.65 -7.86
N THR A 239 -17.13 -12.96 -6.90
CA THR A 239 -16.61 -11.75 -6.25
C THR A 239 -15.59 -12.05 -5.14
N ILE A 240 -15.62 -13.25 -4.56
CA ILE A 240 -14.69 -13.70 -3.51
C ILE A 240 -13.22 -13.58 -3.90
N ARG A 241 -12.92 -13.68 -5.21
CA ARG A 241 -11.56 -13.53 -5.73
C ARG A 241 -10.90 -12.20 -5.36
N TYR A 242 -11.68 -11.11 -5.30
CA TYR A 242 -11.14 -9.80 -5.00
C TYR A 242 -10.68 -9.72 -3.54
N ALA A 243 -11.52 -10.19 -2.62
CA ALA A 243 -11.17 -10.31 -1.21
C ALA A 243 -9.95 -11.24 -0.99
N ALA A 244 -9.91 -12.39 -1.68
CA ALA A 244 -8.80 -13.33 -1.59
C ALA A 244 -7.47 -12.72 -2.06
N TYR A 245 -7.46 -12.04 -3.21
CA TYR A 245 -6.26 -11.37 -3.72
C TYR A 245 -5.80 -10.26 -2.77
N ARG A 246 -6.72 -9.47 -2.20
CA ARG A 246 -6.38 -8.45 -1.20
C ARG A 246 -5.78 -9.03 0.07
N LYS A 247 -6.40 -10.06 0.64
CA LYS A 247 -5.87 -10.76 1.82
C LYS A 247 -4.45 -11.28 1.58
N TYR A 248 -4.19 -11.77 0.38
CA TYR A 248 -2.85 -12.23 -0.02
C TYR A 248 -1.84 -11.09 -0.12
N GLU A 249 -2.20 -9.99 -0.80
CA GLU A 249 -1.36 -8.79 -0.90
C GLU A 249 -1.03 -8.19 0.46
N VAL A 250 -2.03 -8.07 1.34
CA VAL A 250 -1.84 -7.62 2.73
C VAL A 250 -0.91 -8.56 3.50
N SER A 251 -1.00 -9.88 3.28
CA SER A 251 -0.10 -10.85 3.93
C SER A 251 1.35 -10.68 3.44
N ILE A 252 1.56 -10.36 2.16
CA ILE A 252 2.89 -10.07 1.61
C ILE A 252 3.47 -8.80 2.25
N ASP A 253 2.70 -7.72 2.33
CA ASP A 253 3.18 -6.48 2.91
C ASP A 253 3.40 -6.62 4.43
N THR A 254 2.49 -7.29 5.14
CA THR A 254 2.64 -7.63 6.57
C THR A 254 3.93 -8.42 6.83
N ALA A 255 4.26 -9.37 5.95
CA ALA A 255 5.54 -10.07 6.00
C ALA A 255 6.72 -9.12 5.82
N ARG A 256 6.70 -8.20 4.84
CA ARG A 256 7.77 -7.21 4.68
C ARG A 256 8.02 -6.39 5.96
N PHE A 257 6.99 -6.13 6.74
CA PHE A 257 7.11 -5.43 8.03
C PHE A 257 7.41 -6.32 9.23
N GLY A 258 7.47 -7.65 9.05
CA GLY A 258 7.66 -8.60 10.15
C GLY A 258 6.54 -8.54 11.18
N ARG A 259 5.30 -8.25 10.74
CA ARG A 259 4.14 -8.07 11.63
C ARG A 259 3.14 -9.22 11.59
N THR A 260 3.50 -10.31 10.93
CA THR A 260 2.65 -11.51 10.89
C THR A 260 2.42 -12.03 12.31
N PRO A 261 1.17 -12.27 12.73
CA PRO A 261 0.87 -12.88 14.00
C PRO A 261 1.55 -14.24 14.14
N HIS A 262 2.11 -14.51 15.32
CA HIS A 262 2.69 -15.81 15.59
C HIS A 262 1.60 -16.87 15.76
N ASP A 263 1.76 -18.00 15.08
CA ASP A 263 0.93 -19.18 15.25
C ASP A 263 1.82 -20.37 15.65
N ALA A 264 1.69 -20.79 16.91
CA ALA A 264 2.46 -21.90 17.48
C ALA A 264 2.10 -23.27 16.86
N LYS A 265 0.97 -23.37 16.17
CA LYS A 265 0.49 -24.58 15.49
C LYS A 265 0.77 -24.54 13.98
N LEU A 266 1.50 -23.54 13.52
CA LEU A 266 1.74 -23.33 12.10
C LEU A 266 2.56 -24.48 11.50
N GLU A 267 1.95 -25.19 10.57
CA GLU A 267 2.62 -26.07 9.64
C GLU A 267 2.65 -25.40 8.27
N LEU A 268 3.82 -25.34 7.62
CA LEU A 268 3.95 -24.70 6.31
C LEU A 268 3.27 -25.59 5.25
N PRO A 269 2.16 -25.15 4.63
CA PRO A 269 1.48 -25.99 3.66
C PRO A 269 2.30 -26.10 2.37
N ALA A 270 2.23 -27.26 1.72
CA ALA A 270 2.78 -27.45 0.38
C ALA A 270 1.93 -26.71 -0.65
N ARG A 271 2.56 -26.13 -1.68
CA ARG A 271 1.89 -25.42 -2.77
C ARG A 271 2.45 -25.84 -4.12
N ASP A 272 1.55 -25.95 -5.10
CA ASP A 272 1.93 -26.32 -6.46
C ASP A 272 2.92 -25.31 -7.05
N GLY A 273 3.90 -25.83 -7.79
CA GLY A 273 4.98 -25.02 -8.36
C GLY A 273 5.99 -24.44 -7.34
N VAL A 274 5.79 -24.67 -6.03
CA VAL A 274 6.68 -24.18 -4.97
C VAL A 274 7.44 -25.33 -4.31
N SER A 275 8.75 -25.40 -4.56
CA SER A 275 9.64 -26.35 -3.90
C SER A 275 10.08 -25.85 -2.51
N THR A 276 10.46 -26.79 -1.64
CA THR A 276 11.07 -26.52 -0.34
C THR A 276 12.30 -25.62 -0.43
N LYS A 277 13.07 -25.71 -1.53
CA LYS A 277 14.21 -24.82 -1.82
C LYS A 277 13.79 -23.36 -2.00
N ASN A 278 12.65 -23.10 -2.66
CA ASN A 278 12.14 -21.74 -2.82
C ASN A 278 11.78 -21.15 -1.45
N VAL A 279 11.07 -21.91 -0.62
CA VAL A 279 10.66 -21.51 0.74
C VAL A 279 11.89 -21.28 1.63
N ALA A 280 12.88 -22.19 1.60
CA ALA A 280 14.10 -22.05 2.37
C ALA A 280 14.93 -20.81 1.98
N ALA A 281 15.00 -20.50 0.67
CA ALA A 281 15.70 -19.31 0.18
C ALA A 281 15.01 -18.01 0.64
N ALA A 282 13.69 -17.92 0.47
CA ALA A 282 12.91 -16.79 0.96
C ALA A 282 13.04 -16.62 2.49
N ARG A 283 13.01 -17.74 3.24
CA ARG A 283 13.20 -17.70 4.71
C ARG A 283 14.55 -17.13 5.09
N ALA A 284 15.63 -17.64 4.49
CA ALA A 284 16.99 -17.18 4.79
C ALA A 284 17.14 -15.68 4.50
N GLU A 285 16.57 -15.21 3.39
CA GLU A 285 16.55 -13.79 3.01
C GLU A 285 15.77 -12.93 4.02
N LEU A 286 14.56 -13.35 4.40
CA LEU A 286 13.73 -12.64 5.39
C LEU A 286 14.42 -12.57 6.76
N VAL A 287 15.12 -13.61 7.20
CA VAL A 287 15.88 -13.57 8.48
C VAL A 287 16.95 -12.48 8.44
N VAL A 288 17.73 -12.41 7.36
CA VAL A 288 18.76 -11.37 7.17
C VAL A 288 18.11 -10.00 7.11
N TYR A 289 17.00 -9.87 6.38
CA TYR A 289 16.26 -8.62 6.23
C TYR A 289 15.69 -8.12 7.58
N TYR A 290 15.01 -8.95 8.35
CA TYR A 290 14.45 -8.56 9.66
C TYR A 290 15.55 -8.25 10.68
N THR A 291 16.67 -8.98 10.64
CA THR A 291 17.82 -8.67 11.49
C THR A 291 18.39 -7.29 11.15
N ARG A 292 18.57 -7.02 9.85
CA ARG A 292 19.19 -5.79 9.37
C ARG A 292 18.29 -4.58 9.54
N TYR A 293 17.10 -4.60 8.96
CA TYR A 293 16.26 -3.41 8.82
C TYR A 293 15.23 -3.26 9.94
N LEU A 294 14.76 -4.38 10.52
CA LEU A 294 13.82 -4.35 11.66
C LEU A 294 14.51 -4.53 13.01
N ARG A 295 15.86 -4.63 13.01
CA ARG A 295 16.71 -4.75 14.20
C ARG A 295 16.32 -5.89 15.14
N LYS A 296 15.83 -7.00 14.58
CA LYS A 296 15.39 -8.16 15.36
C LYS A 296 16.57 -9.08 15.68
N ALA A 297 16.56 -9.66 16.89
CA ALA A 297 17.54 -10.68 17.23
C ALA A 297 17.36 -11.90 16.31
N ARG A 298 18.46 -12.58 15.95
CA ARG A 298 18.41 -13.70 14.97
C ARG A 298 17.37 -14.78 15.31
N PRO A 299 17.19 -15.25 16.56
CA PRO A 299 16.15 -16.22 16.88
C PRO A 299 14.73 -15.67 16.63
N GLN A 300 14.48 -14.41 16.99
CA GLN A 300 13.21 -13.74 16.73
C GLN A 300 12.96 -13.56 15.23
N ALA A 301 13.97 -13.12 14.48
CA ALA A 301 13.91 -12.98 13.03
C ALA A 301 13.61 -14.32 12.33
N LEU A 302 14.16 -15.43 12.83
CA LEU A 302 13.86 -16.77 12.34
C LEU A 302 12.38 -17.12 12.54
N GLN A 303 11.84 -16.88 13.74
CA GLN A 303 10.43 -17.15 14.02
C GLN A 303 9.51 -16.29 13.14
N MET A 304 9.77 -14.98 13.07
CA MET A 304 9.01 -14.06 12.22
C MET A 304 9.04 -14.47 10.74
N ALA A 305 10.16 -15.01 10.25
CA ALA A 305 10.26 -15.48 8.87
C ALA A 305 9.46 -16.76 8.63
N VAL A 306 9.37 -17.64 9.62
CA VAL A 306 8.49 -18.82 9.56
C VAL A 306 7.02 -18.38 9.58
N ASP A 307 6.63 -17.52 10.51
CA ASP A 307 5.26 -17.01 10.63
C ASP A 307 4.82 -16.32 9.33
N ALA A 308 5.67 -15.45 8.79
CA ALA A 308 5.43 -14.75 7.52
C ALA A 308 5.21 -15.70 6.34
N LEU A 309 6.10 -16.69 6.17
CA LEU A 309 5.95 -17.68 5.09
C LEU A 309 4.73 -18.56 5.31
N GLY A 310 4.39 -18.89 6.55
CA GLY A 310 3.17 -19.61 6.88
C GLY A 310 1.92 -18.85 6.45
N ALA A 311 1.77 -17.60 6.86
CA ALA A 311 0.62 -16.78 6.49
C ALA A 311 0.48 -16.65 4.96
N ILE A 312 1.59 -16.41 4.25
CA ILE A 312 1.59 -16.29 2.78
C ILE A 312 1.25 -17.61 2.11
N LEU A 313 1.85 -18.72 2.55
CA LEU A 313 1.56 -20.03 1.98
C LEU A 313 0.13 -20.47 2.31
N THR A 314 -0.41 -20.14 3.48
CA THR A 314 -1.80 -20.45 3.85
C THR A 314 -2.79 -19.64 3.02
N THR A 315 -2.57 -18.34 2.86
CA THR A 315 -3.46 -17.46 2.08
C THR A 315 -3.33 -17.66 0.58
N ALA A 316 -2.17 -18.09 0.08
CA ALA A 316 -1.96 -18.35 -1.34
C ALA A 316 -2.95 -19.39 -1.89
N GLY A 317 -3.66 -19.06 -2.95
CA GLY A 317 -4.62 -19.98 -3.60
C GLY A 317 -5.89 -20.26 -2.80
N GLN A 318 -6.18 -19.51 -1.72
CA GLN A 318 -7.50 -19.54 -1.10
C GLN A 318 -8.50 -18.80 -2.00
N CYS A 319 -9.59 -19.46 -2.40
CA CYS A 319 -10.75 -18.84 -3.06
C CYS A 319 -12.02 -18.98 -2.20
N GLU A 320 -11.84 -19.30 -0.90
CA GLU A 320 -12.89 -19.58 0.09
C GLU A 320 -12.92 -18.50 1.17
#